data_AF-A0A096P9Z0-F1
#
_entry.id   AF-A0A096P9Z0-F1
#
_cell.length_a   1.000
_cell.length_b   1.000
_cell.length_c   1.000
_cell.angle_alpha   90.00
_cell.angle_beta   90.00
_cell.angle_gamma   90.00
#
_symmetry.space_group_name_H-M   'P 1'
#
loop_
_entity.id
_entity.type
_entity.pdbx_description
1 polymer ?
#
loop_
_entity_poly.entity_id
_entity_poly.type
_entity_poly.pdbx_seq_one_letter_code
_entity_poly.pdbx_strand_id
1 'polypeptide(L)'
;MRVARAPARVTRRRVGRRARGRSRDAVARAHGRRKGPRTPTVRDFTLADDVRRASDAEADVAFVRAPPNARGIARERARYARSTSTRSAVVNLILGARERERDAAAATTGARRNHADSWMRGRIFTTAGEISTFDRAMVKVCARTVTALGAFDRATARADEDAASGTERDDDDDDDDDDALVDVTEDASRAITRGIEESERLCAALPRLEEMPDARAFFAAAETALRPDAIDDDDARVDDDDPSPRRSRRRTNRAVFAALHSPSRGIYRVAANTNGANKALHAEMNLLLNLRTTSAHAQTPDALDPDTTLLITLQCCEMCAALACEFDAVVAAEYFRADDGPLARRTALQIDPHRRERAFIASTPRPT
;
A
#
# COMPACT_ATOMS: atom_id res chain seq x y z
N MET A 1 -43.59 65.41 7.69
CA MET A 1 -43.26 66.86 7.57
C MET A 1 -41.75 67.01 7.77
N ARG A 2 -41.04 67.65 6.82
CA ARG A 2 -39.61 68.07 6.81
C ARG A 2 -38.56 66.93 6.75
N VAL A 3 -37.95 66.61 5.60
CA VAL A 3 -37.00 67.34 4.70
C VAL A 3 -35.56 67.41 5.24
N ALA A 4 -34.71 66.59 4.60
CA ALA A 4 -33.34 66.82 4.07
C ALA A 4 -32.29 67.64 4.83
N ARG A 5 -31.04 67.14 4.87
CA ARG A 5 -29.95 67.49 3.94
C ARG A 5 -28.59 66.94 4.40
N ALA A 6 -27.80 66.47 3.43
CA ALA A 6 -26.36 66.22 3.53
C ALA A 6 -25.53 67.52 3.49
N PRO A 7 -24.22 67.43 3.74
CA PRO A 7 -23.21 67.92 2.78
C PRO A 7 -22.12 66.85 2.53
N ALA A 8 -21.80 66.43 1.30
CA ALA A 8 -21.07 67.10 0.22
C ALA A 8 -19.52 67.23 0.42
N ARG A 9 -18.80 66.33 -0.28
CA ARG A 9 -17.52 66.47 -1.03
C ARG A 9 -16.32 67.19 -0.39
N VAL A 10 -15.15 66.52 -0.39
CA VAL A 10 -13.99 66.88 -1.25
C VAL A 10 -13.18 65.62 -1.60
N THR A 11 -12.79 65.57 -2.88
CA THR A 11 -12.00 64.59 -3.64
C THR A 11 -10.51 64.51 -3.29
N ARG A 12 -9.90 63.32 -3.46
CA ARG A 12 -8.61 63.19 -4.19
C ARG A 12 -8.35 61.77 -4.71
N ARG A 13 -8.32 61.67 -6.03
CA ARG A 13 -7.75 60.56 -6.81
C ARG A 13 -6.28 60.35 -6.44
N ARG A 14 -5.85 59.09 -6.31
CA ARG A 14 -4.56 58.65 -6.85
C ARG A 14 -4.69 57.27 -7.46
N VAL A 15 -4.75 57.28 -8.78
CA VAL A 15 -4.54 56.17 -9.68
C VAL A 15 -3.09 55.71 -9.52
N GLY A 16 -2.90 54.49 -9.03
CA GLY A 16 -1.61 53.82 -8.88
C GLY A 16 -1.59 52.52 -9.67
N ARG A 17 -1.39 52.66 -10.99
CA ARG A 17 -0.99 51.61 -11.93
C ARG A 17 0.11 50.73 -11.31
N ARG A 18 -0.14 49.42 -11.17
CA ARG A 18 0.88 48.35 -11.31
C ARG A 18 0.21 47.02 -11.67
N ALA A 19 -0.46 47.02 -12.82
CA ALA A 19 -0.43 45.85 -13.69
C ALA A 19 0.91 45.88 -14.42
N ARG A 20 1.81 44.94 -14.15
CA ARG A 20 2.96 44.57 -15.00
C ARG A 20 3.63 43.32 -14.43
N GLY A 21 3.62 42.24 -15.21
CA GLY A 21 4.64 41.21 -15.13
C GLY A 21 4.32 39.96 -14.31
N ARG A 22 3.15 39.34 -14.46
CA ARG A 22 3.11 37.87 -14.36
C ARG A 22 3.84 37.37 -15.60
N SER A 23 5.16 37.17 -15.46
CA SER A 23 5.98 36.73 -16.57
C SER A 23 5.46 35.37 -17.06
N ARG A 24 5.47 35.19 -18.37
CA ARG A 24 5.18 33.92 -19.04
C ARG A 24 6.11 32.78 -18.54
N ASP A 25 7.15 33.08 -17.77
CA ASP A 25 8.03 32.09 -17.15
C ASP A 25 7.41 31.38 -15.94
N ALA A 26 6.41 31.97 -15.28
CA ALA A 26 5.70 31.30 -14.19
C ALA A 26 4.77 30.18 -14.70
N VAL A 27 4.26 30.32 -15.93
CA VAL A 27 3.45 29.28 -16.58
C VAL A 27 4.35 28.22 -17.24
N ALA A 28 5.54 28.60 -17.73
CA ALA A 28 6.52 27.63 -18.24
C ALA A 28 7.14 26.76 -17.13
N ARG A 29 7.31 27.27 -15.90
CA ARG A 29 7.82 26.47 -14.76
C ARG A 29 6.78 25.51 -14.17
N ALA A 30 5.49 25.75 -14.36
CA ALA A 30 4.41 24.84 -13.95
C ALA A 30 4.18 23.66 -14.94
N HIS A 31 4.89 23.64 -16.08
CA HIS A 31 4.92 22.53 -17.02
C HIS A 31 6.28 21.81 -17.06
N GLY A 32 7.17 22.12 -16.10
CA GLY A 32 8.43 21.43 -15.91
C GLY A 32 8.27 20.05 -15.30
N ARG A 33 8.30 19.03 -16.17
CA ARG A 33 8.44 17.59 -15.87
C ARG A 33 7.26 16.99 -15.11
N ARG A 34 6.21 16.62 -15.86
CA ARG A 34 5.67 15.26 -15.69
C ARG A 34 6.86 14.33 -15.89
N LYS A 35 7.55 13.91 -14.82
CA LYS A 35 8.56 12.87 -14.90
C LYS A 35 7.82 11.65 -15.43
N GLY A 36 8.02 11.35 -16.72
CA GLY A 36 7.65 10.06 -17.27
C GLY A 36 8.26 8.94 -16.43
N PRO A 37 7.87 7.68 -16.67
CA PRO A 37 8.53 6.57 -16.02
C PRO A 37 10.05 6.71 -16.22
N ARG A 38 10.82 6.84 -15.12
CA ARG A 38 12.28 6.84 -15.16
C ARG A 38 12.74 5.62 -15.94
N THR A 39 13.48 5.83 -17.03
CA THR A 39 14.10 4.75 -17.79
C THR A 39 15.06 3.98 -16.86
N PRO A 40 15.00 2.63 -16.84
CA PRO A 40 16.00 1.83 -16.14
C PRO A 40 17.42 2.20 -16.61
N THR A 41 18.37 2.30 -15.69
CA THR A 41 19.78 2.58 -16.01
C THR A 41 20.58 1.28 -16.16
N VAL A 42 21.78 1.28 -16.72
CA VAL A 42 22.66 0.10 -16.77
C VAL A 42 22.94 -0.39 -15.35
N ARG A 43 23.14 0.53 -14.38
CA ARG A 43 23.26 0.17 -12.96
C ARG A 43 22.04 -0.61 -12.41
N ASP A 44 20.82 -0.40 -12.95
CA ASP A 44 19.65 -1.20 -12.55
C ASP A 44 19.75 -2.63 -13.11
N PHE A 45 20.25 -2.78 -14.34
CA PHE A 45 20.47 -4.09 -14.95
C PHE A 45 21.62 -4.86 -14.29
N THR A 46 22.75 -4.20 -13.99
CA THR A 46 23.85 -4.82 -13.26
C THR A 46 23.38 -5.30 -11.88
N LEU A 47 22.63 -4.46 -11.16
CA LEU A 47 22.05 -4.84 -9.88
C LEU A 47 21.06 -6.01 -10.02
N ALA A 48 20.25 -6.04 -11.07
CA ALA A 48 19.34 -7.14 -11.33
C ALA A 48 20.10 -8.45 -11.60
N ASP A 49 21.16 -8.40 -12.41
CA ASP A 49 22.01 -9.56 -12.69
C ASP A 49 22.71 -10.06 -11.41
N ASP A 50 23.21 -9.15 -10.56
CA ASP A 50 23.79 -9.50 -9.26
C ASP A 50 22.77 -10.15 -8.32
N VAL A 51 21.54 -9.61 -8.24
CA VAL A 51 20.45 -10.20 -7.46
C VAL A 51 20.08 -11.58 -7.98
N ARG A 52 20.01 -11.77 -9.30
CA ARG A 52 19.72 -13.08 -9.91
C ARG A 52 20.82 -14.10 -9.65
N ARG A 53 22.09 -13.67 -9.62
CA ARG A 53 23.22 -14.54 -9.23
C ARG A 53 23.13 -14.89 -7.75
N ALA A 54 22.80 -13.93 -6.88
CA ALA A 54 22.64 -14.16 -5.44
C ALA A 54 21.43 -15.04 -5.08
N SER A 55 20.43 -15.12 -5.94
CA SER A 55 19.19 -15.84 -5.70
C SER A 55 19.20 -17.32 -6.11
N ASP A 56 20.32 -17.86 -6.62
CA ASP A 56 20.46 -19.25 -7.10
C ASP A 56 19.35 -19.73 -8.07
N ALA A 57 19.10 -18.93 -9.12
CA ALA A 57 18.37 -19.28 -10.36
C ALA A 57 16.82 -19.40 -10.39
N GLU A 58 16.31 -19.33 -11.64
CA GLU A 58 14.95 -19.44 -12.22
C GLU A 58 13.78 -18.58 -11.71
N ALA A 59 13.68 -18.27 -10.42
CA ALA A 59 12.54 -17.52 -9.90
C ALA A 59 12.56 -16.04 -10.36
N ASP A 60 11.37 -15.46 -10.52
CA ASP A 60 11.26 -14.01 -10.69
C ASP A 60 11.75 -13.31 -9.43
N VAL A 61 12.48 -12.21 -9.60
CA VAL A 61 12.99 -11.39 -8.51
C VAL A 61 12.44 -9.98 -8.60
N ALA A 62 12.31 -9.33 -7.46
CA ALA A 62 12.04 -7.92 -7.36
C ALA A 62 13.02 -7.29 -6.37
N PHE A 63 13.47 -6.07 -6.66
CA PHE A 63 14.41 -5.37 -5.80
C PHE A 63 14.13 -3.88 -5.72
N VAL A 64 14.63 -3.26 -4.67
CA VAL A 64 14.62 -1.82 -4.44
C VAL A 64 15.98 -1.39 -3.91
N ARG A 65 16.51 -0.30 -4.48
CA ARG A 65 17.79 0.28 -4.04
C ARG A 65 17.66 0.95 -2.69
N ALA A 66 18.74 0.98 -1.93
CA ALA A 66 18.78 1.72 -0.69
C ALA A 66 18.52 3.22 -0.91
N PRO A 67 17.78 3.87 0.01
CA PRO A 67 17.53 5.30 -0.07
C PRO A 67 18.82 6.08 0.23
N PRO A 68 19.18 7.08 -0.61
CA PRO A 68 20.50 7.73 -0.59
C PRO A 68 20.82 8.51 0.69
N ASN A 69 19.81 8.81 1.53
CA ASN A 69 19.97 9.66 2.72
C ASN A 69 19.67 8.93 4.04
N ALA A 70 19.58 7.60 4.04
CA ALA A 70 19.29 6.86 5.27
C ALA A 70 20.57 6.51 6.01
N ARG A 71 21.04 7.44 6.87
CA ARG A 71 22.24 7.33 7.72
C ARG A 71 22.30 6.09 8.66
N GLY A 72 21.28 5.23 8.69
CA GLY A 72 21.24 3.96 9.43
C GLY A 72 21.23 2.70 8.56
N ILE A 73 21.38 2.85 7.25
CA ILE A 73 21.32 1.79 6.23
C ILE A 73 22.71 1.68 5.55
N ALA A 74 23.76 2.15 6.21
CA ALA A 74 25.06 2.52 5.63
C ALA A 74 25.86 1.37 4.95
N ARG A 75 25.28 0.18 4.79
CA ARG A 75 25.90 -0.99 4.15
C ARG A 75 24.91 -1.84 3.34
N GLU A 76 23.64 -1.44 3.21
CA GLU A 76 22.72 -2.18 2.33
C GLU A 76 22.68 -1.47 0.98
N ARG A 77 23.06 -2.17 -0.10
CA ARG A 77 22.97 -1.66 -1.47
C ARG A 77 21.54 -1.73 -1.99
N ALA A 78 20.89 -2.87 -1.73
CA ALA A 78 19.53 -3.14 -2.15
C ALA A 78 18.86 -4.21 -1.28
N ARG A 79 17.53 -4.16 -1.25
CA ARG A 79 16.71 -5.27 -0.80
C ARG A 79 16.10 -5.96 -1.99
N TYR A 80 16.06 -7.27 -1.95
CA TYR A 80 15.40 -8.08 -2.97
C TYR A 80 14.51 -9.14 -2.34
N ALA A 81 13.55 -9.61 -3.11
CA ALA A 81 12.76 -10.77 -2.77
C ALA A 81 12.54 -11.62 -4.02
N ARG A 82 12.29 -12.90 -3.81
CA ARG A 82 12.00 -13.89 -4.84
C ARG A 82 10.50 -14.13 -4.91
N SER A 83 10.00 -14.50 -6.08
CA SER A 83 8.67 -15.06 -6.22
C SER A 83 8.63 -16.42 -5.52
N THR A 84 7.48 -16.75 -4.94
CA THR A 84 7.19 -18.10 -4.48
C THR A 84 6.11 -18.71 -5.38
N SER A 85 5.75 -19.97 -5.17
CA SER A 85 4.66 -20.63 -5.89
C SER A 85 3.31 -19.91 -5.79
N THR A 86 3.17 -18.95 -4.88
CA THR A 86 1.88 -18.40 -4.47
C THR A 86 1.87 -16.87 -4.37
N ARG A 87 3.04 -16.22 -4.48
CA ARG A 87 3.17 -14.78 -4.39
C ARG A 87 4.25 -14.28 -5.35
N SER A 88 3.99 -13.13 -5.97
CA SER A 88 4.97 -12.44 -6.78
C SER A 88 6.16 -11.96 -5.94
N ALA A 89 7.29 -11.75 -6.61
CA ALA A 89 8.46 -11.16 -5.99
C ALA A 89 8.19 -9.73 -5.47
N VAL A 90 7.32 -8.98 -6.16
CA VAL A 90 6.95 -7.60 -5.77
C VAL A 90 6.19 -7.58 -4.46
N VAL A 91 5.21 -8.48 -4.29
CA VAL A 91 4.44 -8.63 -3.04
C VAL A 91 5.37 -9.00 -1.89
N ASN A 92 6.25 -10.00 -2.10
CA ASN A 92 7.21 -10.42 -1.08
C ASN A 92 8.18 -9.29 -0.72
N LEU A 93 8.67 -8.51 -1.69
CA LEU A 93 9.55 -7.37 -1.43
C LEU A 93 8.87 -6.31 -0.55
N ILE A 94 7.64 -5.94 -0.87
CA ILE A 94 6.89 -4.91 -0.12
C ILE A 94 6.64 -5.38 1.31
N LEU A 95 6.16 -6.61 1.50
CA LEU A 95 5.88 -7.16 2.82
C LEU A 95 7.16 -7.30 3.64
N GLY A 96 8.18 -7.94 3.07
CA GLY A 96 9.43 -8.26 3.75
C GLY A 96 10.25 -7.03 4.09
N ALA A 97 10.38 -6.06 3.18
CA ALA A 97 11.12 -4.84 3.45
C ALA A 97 10.48 -4.02 4.58
N ARG A 98 9.15 -4.04 4.71
CA ARG A 98 8.42 -3.37 5.80
C ARG A 98 8.58 -4.13 7.12
N GLU A 99 8.50 -5.47 7.09
CA GLU A 99 8.65 -6.30 8.28
C GLU A 99 10.07 -6.24 8.86
N ARG A 100 11.09 -6.28 8.00
CA ARG A 100 12.48 -6.10 8.42
C ARG A 100 12.71 -4.78 9.14
N GLU A 101 12.12 -3.69 8.66
CA GLU A 101 12.21 -2.38 9.33
C GLU A 101 11.46 -2.33 10.65
N ARG A 102 10.34 -3.05 10.76
CA ARG A 102 9.63 -3.23 12.02
C ARG A 102 10.52 -3.98 13.02
N ASP A 103 11.09 -5.12 12.63
CA ASP A 103 11.95 -5.94 13.49
C ASP A 103 13.20 -5.15 13.93
N ALA A 104 13.85 -4.45 13.01
CA ALA A 104 15.01 -3.60 13.32
C ALA A 104 14.66 -2.45 14.27
N ALA A 105 13.48 -1.84 14.11
CA ALA A 105 13.00 -0.79 15.01
C ALA A 105 12.62 -1.32 16.41
N ALA A 106 12.23 -2.59 16.52
CA ALA A 106 11.90 -3.23 17.79
C ALA A 106 13.15 -3.72 18.55
N ALA A 107 14.19 -4.16 17.84
CA ALA A 107 15.41 -4.72 18.43
C ALA A 107 16.36 -3.67 19.05
N THR A 108 16.21 -2.38 18.72
CA THR A 108 17.12 -1.33 19.20
C THR A 108 16.56 -0.67 20.46
N THR A 109 17.32 -0.65 21.55
CA THR A 109 16.95 -0.02 22.85
C THR A 109 16.93 1.51 22.85
N GLY A 110 17.21 2.13 21.69
CA GLY A 110 16.85 3.51 21.36
C GLY A 110 15.95 3.50 20.13
N ALA A 111 14.98 4.42 20.04
CA ALA A 111 13.97 4.45 18.97
C ALA A 111 14.61 4.61 17.58
N ARG A 112 15.10 3.52 17.00
CA ARG A 112 15.56 3.48 15.61
C ARG A 112 14.35 3.82 14.75
N ARG A 113 14.51 4.84 13.91
CA ARG A 113 13.45 5.29 13.01
C ARG A 113 13.13 4.14 12.05
N ASN A 114 11.85 3.80 11.92
CA ASN A 114 11.41 2.86 10.89
C ASN A 114 11.56 3.52 9.51
N HIS A 115 12.38 2.94 8.64
CA HIS A 115 12.67 3.47 7.30
C HIS A 115 11.87 2.81 6.18
N ALA A 116 10.85 2.01 6.50
CA ALA A 116 10.03 1.29 5.52
C ALA A 116 9.49 2.20 4.40
N ASP A 117 8.93 3.36 4.75
CA ASP A 117 8.43 4.31 3.75
C ASP A 117 9.56 4.96 2.93
N SER A 118 10.78 5.05 3.47
CA SER A 118 11.93 5.58 2.72
C SER A 118 12.35 4.59 1.64
N TRP A 119 12.38 3.29 1.95
CA TRP A 119 12.58 2.22 0.97
C TRP A 119 11.49 2.22 -0.09
N MET A 120 10.23 2.24 0.32
CA MET A 120 9.09 2.13 -0.59
C MET A 120 8.84 3.39 -1.44
N ARG A 121 9.52 4.51 -1.15
CA ARG A 121 9.62 5.68 -2.06
C ARG A 121 10.55 5.45 -3.23
N GLY A 122 11.47 4.48 -3.11
CA GLY A 122 12.30 3.99 -4.19
C GLY A 122 11.47 3.36 -5.29
N ARG A 123 12.08 3.20 -6.47
CA ARG A 123 11.50 2.42 -7.55
C ARG A 123 11.78 0.95 -7.30
N ILE A 124 10.73 0.14 -7.36
CA ILE A 124 10.83 -1.31 -7.38
C ILE A 124 11.10 -1.74 -8.83
N PHE A 125 12.05 -2.63 -9.02
CA PHE A 125 12.32 -3.29 -10.29
C PHE A 125 11.97 -4.76 -10.15
N THR A 126 11.49 -5.39 -11.22
CA THR A 126 11.22 -6.83 -11.25
C THR A 126 11.64 -7.46 -12.56
N THR A 127 12.06 -8.72 -12.53
CA THR A 127 12.37 -9.51 -13.73
C THR A 127 11.14 -10.08 -14.40
N ALA A 128 9.98 -10.05 -13.73
CA ALA A 128 8.73 -10.53 -14.29
C ALA A 128 8.46 -9.85 -15.65
N GLY A 129 8.04 -10.64 -16.64
CA GLY A 129 7.78 -10.15 -17.99
C GLY A 129 6.67 -9.09 -18.00
N GLU A 130 5.63 -9.30 -17.19
CA GLU A 130 4.55 -8.35 -16.98
C GLU A 130 4.27 -8.16 -15.49
N ILE A 131 3.78 -6.97 -15.14
CA ILE A 131 3.39 -6.63 -13.78
C ILE A 131 1.90 -6.96 -13.63
N SER A 132 1.51 -7.80 -12.68
CA SER A 132 0.10 -8.16 -12.48
C SER A 132 -0.76 -6.97 -12.02
N THR A 133 -2.09 -7.10 -12.13
CA THR A 133 -3.03 -6.11 -11.60
C THR A 133 -2.88 -5.97 -10.08
N PHE A 134 -2.73 -7.09 -9.38
CA PHE A 134 -2.50 -7.09 -7.94
C PHE A 134 -1.17 -6.43 -7.56
N ASP A 135 -0.07 -6.69 -8.27
CA ASP A 135 1.21 -6.01 -8.03
C ASP A 135 1.12 -4.49 -8.22
N ARG A 136 0.44 -4.04 -9.28
CA ARG A 136 0.21 -2.62 -9.52
C ARG A 136 -0.59 -1.98 -8.39
N ALA A 137 -1.63 -2.65 -7.90
CA ALA A 137 -2.45 -2.18 -6.79
C ALA A 137 -1.66 -2.14 -5.48
N MET A 138 -0.90 -3.20 -5.16
CA MET A 138 0.02 -3.26 -4.02
C MET A 138 1.02 -2.10 -4.04
N VAL A 139 1.64 -1.84 -5.18
CA VAL A 139 2.61 -0.74 -5.33
C VAL A 139 1.93 0.61 -5.14
N LYS A 140 0.71 0.80 -5.65
CA LYS A 140 -0.02 2.07 -5.49
C LYS A 140 -0.34 2.40 -4.04
N VAL A 141 -0.66 1.38 -3.23
CA VAL A 141 -1.00 1.56 -1.80
C VAL A 141 0.26 1.63 -0.94
N CYS A 142 1.22 0.75 -1.19
CA CYS A 142 2.32 0.49 -0.26
C CYS A 142 3.68 1.04 -0.73
N ALA A 143 3.81 1.48 -1.98
CA ALA A 143 5.04 1.97 -2.57
C ALA A 143 4.78 3.13 -3.54
N ARG A 144 5.77 3.46 -4.39
CA ARG A 144 5.67 4.59 -5.32
C ARG A 144 5.56 4.17 -6.78
N THR A 145 6.46 3.30 -7.22
CA THR A 145 6.56 2.89 -8.63
C THR A 145 7.19 1.52 -8.74
N VAL A 146 6.76 0.76 -9.75
CA VAL A 146 7.34 -0.52 -10.14
C VAL A 146 7.69 -0.51 -11.63
N THR A 147 8.71 -1.27 -12.04
CA THR A 147 9.14 -1.39 -13.44
C THR A 147 9.59 -2.82 -13.73
N ALA A 148 8.99 -3.44 -14.75
CA ALA A 148 9.43 -4.71 -15.29
C ALA A 148 10.66 -4.49 -16.18
N LEU A 149 11.73 -5.24 -15.94
CA LEU A 149 12.98 -5.14 -16.69
C LEU A 149 12.87 -5.82 -18.06
N GLY A 150 12.05 -6.87 -18.20
CA GLY A 150 11.82 -7.56 -19.46
C GLY A 150 11.10 -6.71 -20.52
N ALA A 151 10.50 -5.58 -20.12
CA ALA A 151 9.85 -4.63 -21.02
C ALA A 151 10.84 -3.63 -21.69
N PHE A 152 12.14 -3.72 -21.41
CA PHE A 152 13.16 -2.80 -21.92
C PHE A 152 14.35 -3.53 -22.52
N ASP A 153 14.79 -3.07 -23.70
CA ASP A 153 15.97 -3.59 -24.38
C ASP A 153 17.26 -3.06 -23.70
N ARG A 154 18.13 -3.97 -23.25
CA ARG A 154 19.44 -3.67 -22.65
C ARG A 154 20.33 -2.83 -23.58
N ALA A 155 20.20 -2.99 -24.90
CA ALA A 155 20.95 -2.21 -25.87
C ALA A 155 20.56 -0.72 -25.84
N THR A 156 19.28 -0.42 -25.58
CA THR A 156 18.76 0.96 -25.49
C THR A 156 19.28 1.67 -24.23
N ALA A 157 19.38 0.95 -23.11
CA ALA A 157 19.89 1.53 -21.85
C ALA A 157 21.38 1.90 -21.91
N ARG A 158 22.19 1.16 -22.68
CA ARG A 158 23.62 1.48 -22.89
C ARG A 158 23.81 2.72 -23.76
N ALA A 159 23.04 2.84 -24.85
CA ALA A 159 23.11 4.00 -25.74
C ALA A 159 22.72 5.32 -25.03
N ASP A 160 21.76 5.28 -24.11
CA ASP A 160 21.35 6.44 -23.30
C ASP A 160 22.42 6.85 -22.26
N GLU A 161 23.16 5.89 -21.69
CA GLU A 161 24.28 6.19 -20.79
C GLU A 161 25.49 6.74 -21.55
N ASP A 162 25.82 6.19 -22.72
CA ASP A 162 26.88 6.72 -23.60
C ASP A 162 26.55 8.13 -24.12
N ALA A 163 25.26 8.44 -24.32
CA ALA A 163 24.81 9.79 -24.66
C ALA A 163 24.84 10.75 -23.46
N ALA A 164 24.73 10.24 -22.22
CA ALA A 164 24.74 11.03 -20.99
C ALA A 164 26.14 11.17 -20.36
N SER A 165 27.10 10.31 -20.73
CA SER A 165 28.48 10.27 -20.21
C SER A 165 29.43 11.28 -20.86
N GLY A 166 28.97 12.07 -21.85
CA GLY A 166 29.71 13.19 -22.44
C GLY A 166 29.97 14.39 -21.50
N THR A 167 29.79 14.21 -20.19
CA THR A 167 30.22 15.16 -19.16
C THR A 167 31.08 14.41 -18.17
N GLU A 168 32.40 14.56 -18.33
CA GLU A 168 33.43 14.10 -17.41
C GLU A 168 33.05 14.51 -15.98
N ARG A 169 32.92 13.51 -15.12
CA ARG A 169 32.96 13.68 -13.67
C ARG A 169 33.99 12.70 -13.14
N ASP A 170 35.15 13.26 -12.85
CA ASP A 170 36.09 12.73 -11.87
C ASP A 170 35.36 12.71 -10.53
N ASP A 171 35.00 11.53 -10.05
CA ASP A 171 34.71 11.28 -8.65
C ASP A 171 35.40 9.93 -8.33
N ASP A 172 36.72 10.02 -8.15
CA ASP A 172 37.51 9.07 -7.36
C ASP A 172 37.02 9.13 -5.92
N ASP A 173 36.34 8.08 -5.46
CA ASP A 173 36.26 7.68 -4.05
C ASP A 173 35.85 6.19 -4.04
N ASP A 174 36.86 5.34 -4.29
CA ASP A 174 36.84 3.89 -4.05
C ASP A 174 36.82 3.63 -2.53
N ASP A 175 35.67 3.80 -1.90
CA ASP A 175 35.32 3.05 -0.70
C ASP A 175 34.44 1.87 -1.15
N ASP A 176 35.09 0.77 -1.54
CA ASP A 176 34.52 -0.58 -1.68
C ASP A 176 34.05 -1.12 -0.31
N ASP A 177 33.26 -0.35 0.43
CA ASP A 177 32.48 -0.87 1.56
C ASP A 177 31.47 -1.87 0.97
N ASP A 178 31.70 -3.17 1.21
CA ASP A 178 30.89 -4.31 0.76
C ASP A 178 29.37 -4.07 0.91
N ASP A 179 28.81 -3.47 -0.12
CA ASP A 179 27.47 -2.91 -0.13
C ASP A 179 26.48 -4.08 -0.34
N ALA A 180 25.83 -4.53 0.73
CA ALA A 180 25.19 -5.84 0.80
C ALA A 180 23.85 -5.91 0.05
N LEU A 181 23.61 -7.06 -0.61
CA LEU A 181 22.29 -7.47 -1.10
C LEU A 181 21.54 -8.22 -0.01
N VAL A 182 20.36 -7.72 0.37
CA VAL A 182 19.56 -8.30 1.45
C VAL A 182 18.31 -8.99 0.88
N ASP A 183 18.23 -10.32 1.03
CA ASP A 183 17.01 -11.07 0.75
C ASP A 183 15.98 -10.82 1.87
N VAL A 184 14.78 -10.39 1.51
CA VAL A 184 13.65 -10.19 2.44
C VAL A 184 12.48 -11.16 2.19
N THR A 185 12.71 -12.24 1.45
CA THR A 185 11.69 -13.25 1.13
C THR A 185 11.14 -13.91 2.40
N GLU A 186 12.01 -14.26 3.35
CA GLU A 186 11.57 -14.85 4.64
C GLU A 186 10.88 -13.83 5.55
N ASP A 187 11.34 -12.57 5.56
CA ASP A 187 10.68 -11.48 6.27
C ASP A 187 9.22 -11.31 5.80
N ALA A 188 8.95 -11.52 4.50
CA ALA A 188 7.60 -11.46 3.95
C ALA A 188 6.69 -12.56 4.52
N SER A 189 7.21 -13.78 4.65
CA SER A 189 6.47 -14.88 5.28
C SER A 189 6.20 -14.59 6.75
N ARG A 190 7.19 -14.08 7.50
CA ARG A 190 6.99 -13.66 8.89
C ARG A 190 5.95 -12.54 9.04
N ALA A 191 5.91 -11.60 8.09
CA ALA A 191 4.92 -10.52 8.07
C ALA A 191 3.49 -11.06 7.99
N ILE A 192 3.27 -12.08 7.16
CA ILE A 192 1.96 -12.71 6.98
C ILE A 192 1.57 -13.50 8.22
N THR A 193 2.45 -14.36 8.74
CA THR A 193 2.19 -15.12 9.97
C THR A 193 1.83 -14.18 11.12
N ARG A 194 2.63 -13.11 11.33
CA ARG A 194 2.33 -12.10 12.35
C ARG A 194 0.99 -11.42 12.09
N GLY A 195 0.73 -11.03 10.84
CA GLY A 195 -0.52 -10.38 10.44
C GLY A 195 -1.74 -11.21 10.84
N ILE A 196 -1.69 -12.52 10.62
CA ILE A 196 -2.72 -13.49 11.01
C ILE A 196 -2.84 -13.59 12.52
N GLU A 197 -1.75 -13.84 13.25
CA GLU A 197 -1.77 -14.00 14.71
C GLU A 197 -2.24 -12.73 15.44
N GLU A 198 -1.86 -11.55 14.95
CA GLU A 198 -2.34 -10.27 15.47
C GLU A 198 -3.80 -10.03 15.12
N SER A 199 -4.21 -10.40 13.90
CA SER A 199 -5.60 -10.35 13.46
C SER A 199 -6.50 -11.24 14.31
N GLU A 200 -6.11 -12.49 14.58
CA GLU A 200 -6.85 -13.43 15.42
C GLU A 200 -7.04 -12.89 16.85
N ARG A 201 -5.99 -12.30 17.43
CA ARG A 201 -6.07 -11.65 18.75
C ARG A 201 -7.06 -10.50 18.79
N LEU A 202 -7.14 -9.70 17.72
CA LEU A 202 -8.13 -8.61 17.61
C LEU A 202 -9.54 -9.15 17.36
N CYS A 203 -9.68 -10.21 16.57
CA CYS A 203 -10.95 -10.88 16.32
C CYS A 203 -11.51 -11.62 17.54
N ALA A 204 -10.73 -11.86 18.60
CA ALA A 204 -11.23 -12.40 19.86
C ALA A 204 -12.29 -11.50 20.54
N ALA A 205 -12.43 -10.24 20.12
CA ALA A 205 -13.50 -9.35 20.54
C ALA A 205 -14.85 -9.60 19.82
N LEU A 206 -14.85 -10.41 18.75
CA LEU A 206 -16.06 -10.81 18.04
C LEU A 206 -16.68 -12.07 18.68
N PRO A 207 -18.01 -12.28 18.52
CA PRO A 207 -18.66 -13.56 18.82
C PRO A 207 -18.01 -14.73 18.07
N ARG A 208 -18.32 -15.95 18.49
CA ARG A 208 -17.86 -17.14 17.76
C ARG A 208 -18.49 -17.20 16.37
N LEU A 209 -17.84 -17.88 15.43
CA LEU A 209 -18.32 -17.95 14.04
C LEU A 209 -19.73 -18.54 13.94
N GLU A 210 -20.04 -19.53 14.77
CA GLU A 210 -21.35 -20.19 14.83
C GLU A 210 -22.46 -19.25 15.32
N GLU A 211 -22.10 -18.17 16.01
CA GLU A 211 -23.01 -17.12 16.50
C GLU A 211 -23.20 -16.00 15.46
N MET A 212 -22.45 -16.04 14.36
CA MET A 212 -22.54 -15.11 13.23
C MET A 212 -22.93 -15.87 11.96
N PRO A 213 -24.20 -16.30 11.81
CA PRO A 213 -24.60 -17.12 10.66
C PRO A 213 -24.62 -16.37 9.34
N ASP A 214 -24.72 -15.04 9.36
CA ASP A 214 -24.91 -14.21 8.17
C ASP A 214 -24.19 -12.85 8.26
N ALA A 215 -24.31 -12.08 7.16
CA ALA A 215 -23.71 -10.76 7.06
C ALA A 215 -24.25 -9.76 8.10
N ARG A 216 -25.54 -9.85 8.47
CA ARG A 216 -26.13 -8.96 9.47
C ARG A 216 -25.49 -9.19 10.84
N ALA A 217 -25.38 -10.45 11.24
CA ALA A 217 -24.79 -10.82 12.52
C ALA A 217 -23.31 -10.40 12.57
N PHE A 218 -22.56 -10.61 11.49
CA PHE A 218 -21.18 -10.14 11.39
C PHE A 218 -21.08 -8.62 11.53
N PHE A 219 -21.84 -7.84 10.76
CA PHE A 219 -21.73 -6.37 10.83
C PHE A 219 -22.16 -5.80 12.17
N ALA A 220 -23.20 -6.36 12.81
CA ALA A 220 -23.62 -5.94 14.16
C ALA A 220 -22.53 -6.25 15.23
N ALA A 221 -21.91 -7.43 15.14
CA ALA A 221 -20.80 -7.81 16.00
C ALA A 221 -19.58 -6.90 15.79
N ALA A 222 -19.20 -6.69 14.53
CA ALA A 222 -18.06 -5.86 14.18
C ALA A 222 -18.28 -4.41 14.61
N GLU A 223 -19.46 -3.83 14.38
CA GLU A 223 -19.80 -2.49 14.87
C GLU A 223 -19.69 -2.37 16.39
N THR A 224 -20.11 -3.40 17.13
CA THR A 224 -19.96 -3.46 18.59
C THR A 224 -18.50 -3.53 19.03
N ALA A 225 -17.64 -4.20 18.25
CA ALA A 225 -16.21 -4.29 18.51
C ALA A 225 -15.45 -3.00 18.13
N LEU A 226 -15.94 -2.23 17.16
CA LEU A 226 -15.35 -0.98 16.65
C LEU A 226 -15.56 0.24 17.58
N ARG A 227 -15.72 0.07 18.91
CA ARG A 227 -16.12 1.18 19.80
C ARG A 227 -15.17 2.39 19.75
N PRO A 228 -15.70 3.62 19.96
CA PRO A 228 -15.08 4.89 19.55
C PRO A 228 -13.75 5.23 20.25
N ASP A 229 -13.46 4.68 21.43
CA ASP A 229 -12.19 4.94 22.13
C ASP A 229 -10.96 4.38 21.39
N ALA A 230 -11.16 3.61 20.31
CA ALA A 230 -10.13 3.07 19.43
C ALA A 230 -10.05 3.77 18.06
N ILE A 231 -10.95 4.71 17.75
CA ILE A 231 -11.01 5.42 16.47
C ILE A 231 -10.50 6.85 16.68
N ASP A 232 -9.18 7.01 16.70
CA ASP A 232 -8.58 8.34 16.55
C ASP A 232 -8.71 8.74 15.07
N ASP A 233 -9.47 9.80 14.82
CA ASP A 233 -9.72 10.42 13.51
C ASP A 233 -8.41 10.68 12.73
N ASP A 234 -8.28 10.01 11.59
CA ASP A 234 -7.07 9.91 10.76
C ASP A 234 -6.84 11.12 9.82
N ASP A 235 -7.35 12.32 10.12
CA ASP A 235 -7.20 13.47 9.18
C ASP A 235 -7.15 14.88 9.81
N ALA A 236 -6.82 15.00 11.09
CA ALA A 236 -6.51 16.32 11.67
C ALA A 236 -5.10 16.78 11.24
N ARG A 237 -5.07 17.72 10.28
CA ARG A 237 -3.95 18.57 9.87
C ARG A 237 -2.86 18.69 10.95
N VAL A 238 -1.64 18.32 10.58
CA VAL A 238 -0.45 18.48 11.42
C VAL A 238 -0.14 19.97 11.54
N ASP A 239 -0.55 20.58 12.66
CA ASP A 239 0.12 21.78 13.18
C ASP A 239 1.37 21.32 13.95
N ASP A 240 2.53 21.81 13.51
CA ASP A 240 3.88 21.31 13.82
C ASP A 240 4.45 21.74 15.21
N ASP A 241 3.63 22.19 16.16
CA ASP A 241 4.11 22.91 17.38
C ASP A 241 3.78 22.28 18.76
N ASP A 242 3.69 20.94 18.90
CA ASP A 242 3.57 20.28 20.22
C ASP A 242 4.80 19.39 20.55
N PRO A 243 5.60 19.73 21.60
CA PRO A 243 6.83 19.04 21.96
C PRO A 243 6.65 17.84 22.93
N SER A 244 5.43 17.36 23.20
CA SER A 244 5.22 16.15 24.02
C SER A 244 5.65 14.85 23.29
N PRO A 245 6.02 13.75 23.99
CA PRO A 245 6.44 12.50 23.37
C PRO A 245 5.23 11.75 22.81
N ARG A 246 4.64 12.31 21.75
CA ARG A 246 3.57 11.72 20.96
C ARG A 246 4.13 10.47 20.30
N ARG A 247 3.83 9.30 20.87
CA ARG A 247 3.90 8.01 20.14
C ARG A 247 3.28 8.27 18.77
N SER A 248 4.04 8.10 17.69
CA SER A 248 3.57 8.54 16.37
C SER A 248 2.19 7.93 16.10
N ARG A 249 1.17 8.76 15.93
CA ARG A 249 -0.22 8.37 15.62
C ARG A 249 -0.32 7.36 14.46
N ARG A 250 0.70 7.29 13.60
CA ARG A 250 0.89 6.31 12.52
C ARG A 250 1.01 4.83 12.93
N ARG A 251 1.14 4.53 14.23
CA ARG A 251 1.30 3.14 14.72
C ARG A 251 -0.02 2.45 15.06
N THR A 252 -1.16 3.16 15.03
CA THR A 252 -2.45 2.57 15.36
C THR A 252 -3.06 1.92 14.11
N ASN A 253 -3.59 0.71 14.28
CA ASN A 253 -4.33 0.03 13.22
C ASN A 253 -5.67 0.75 13.03
N ARG A 254 -6.03 1.10 11.80
CA ARG A 254 -7.41 1.54 11.51
C ARG A 254 -8.36 0.40 11.88
N ALA A 255 -9.40 0.68 12.68
CA ALA A 255 -10.32 -0.35 13.14
C ALA A 255 -11.19 -0.84 11.96
N VAL A 256 -10.82 -1.98 11.37
CA VAL A 256 -11.49 -2.61 10.23
C VAL A 256 -11.46 -4.11 10.42
N PHE A 257 -12.61 -4.76 10.19
CA PHE A 257 -12.76 -6.20 10.16
C PHE A 257 -13.22 -6.67 8.79
N ALA A 258 -12.82 -7.87 8.41
CA ALA A 258 -13.27 -8.58 7.22
C ALA A 258 -13.70 -10.00 7.59
N ALA A 259 -14.60 -10.59 6.82
CA ALA A 259 -15.05 -11.96 6.99
C ALA A 259 -15.32 -12.63 5.63
N LEU A 260 -15.27 -13.96 5.62
CA LEU A 260 -15.77 -14.75 4.51
C LEU A 260 -17.08 -15.42 4.89
N HIS A 261 -18.04 -15.29 3.98
CA HIS A 261 -19.36 -15.86 4.08
C HIS A 261 -19.63 -16.78 2.89
N SER A 262 -20.14 -17.99 3.14
CA SER A 262 -20.73 -18.84 2.10
C SER A 262 -22.14 -19.24 2.49
N PRO A 263 -23.09 -19.37 1.55
CA PRO A 263 -24.45 -19.82 1.88
C PRO A 263 -24.49 -21.19 2.56
N SER A 264 -23.50 -22.05 2.30
CA SER A 264 -23.40 -23.41 2.85
C SER A 264 -22.85 -23.47 4.27
N ARG A 265 -22.04 -22.49 4.70
CA ARG A 265 -21.32 -22.52 5.99
C ARG A 265 -21.63 -21.34 6.89
N GLY A 266 -22.27 -20.29 6.37
CA GLY A 266 -22.35 -19.00 7.05
C GLY A 266 -20.99 -18.31 7.08
N ILE A 267 -20.70 -17.58 8.15
CA ILE A 267 -19.37 -16.98 8.35
C ILE A 267 -18.39 -18.06 8.78
N TYR A 268 -17.25 -18.17 8.09
CA TYR A 268 -16.29 -19.23 8.35
C TYR A 268 -14.84 -18.78 8.52
N ARG A 269 -14.55 -17.51 8.24
CA ARG A 269 -13.28 -16.84 8.58
C ARG A 269 -13.52 -15.39 8.89
N VAL A 270 -12.74 -14.85 9.82
CA VAL A 270 -12.71 -13.43 10.15
C VAL A 270 -11.26 -12.97 10.25
N ALA A 271 -11.02 -11.69 9.95
CA ALA A 271 -9.74 -11.06 10.12
C ALA A 271 -9.90 -9.59 10.52
N ALA A 272 -8.89 -9.05 11.18
CA ALA A 272 -8.78 -7.65 11.55
C ALA A 272 -7.60 -7.00 10.85
N ASN A 273 -7.67 -5.68 10.68
CA ASN A 273 -6.58 -4.88 10.13
C ASN A 273 -5.41 -4.77 11.12
N THR A 274 -4.19 -5.00 10.63
CA THR A 274 -2.94 -4.97 11.42
C THR A 274 -1.86 -4.11 10.75
N ASN A 275 -2.29 -3.12 9.96
CA ASN A 275 -1.44 -2.37 9.05
C ASN A 275 -0.52 -1.32 9.70
N GLY A 276 -0.65 -1.04 11.00
CA GLY A 276 0.06 0.04 11.69
C GLY A 276 1.59 -0.06 11.60
N ALA A 277 2.13 -1.27 11.51
CA ALA A 277 3.57 -1.49 11.29
C ALA A 277 3.91 -1.92 9.84
N ASN A 278 2.94 -2.44 9.11
CA ASN A 278 3.11 -2.88 7.72
C ASN A 278 1.84 -2.57 6.91
N LYS A 279 1.89 -1.50 6.10
CA LYS A 279 0.74 -0.96 5.37
C LYS A 279 0.00 -1.96 4.48
N ALA A 280 0.63 -3.08 4.11
CA ALA A 280 0.01 -4.11 3.30
C ALA A 280 -0.92 -5.05 4.08
N LEU A 281 -0.89 -5.05 5.43
CA LEU A 281 -1.64 -6.00 6.26
C LEU A 281 -3.03 -5.48 6.65
N HIS A 282 -3.85 -5.22 5.64
CA HIS A 282 -5.27 -4.93 5.82
C HIS A 282 -6.04 -6.20 6.25
N ALA A 283 -7.27 -6.03 6.74
CA ALA A 283 -8.10 -7.15 7.20
C ALA A 283 -8.28 -8.21 6.09
N GLU A 284 -8.61 -7.76 4.87
CA GLU A 284 -8.78 -8.63 3.70
C GLU A 284 -7.47 -9.33 3.29
N MET A 285 -6.35 -8.66 3.49
CA MET A 285 -5.02 -9.19 3.15
C MET A 285 -4.61 -10.28 4.14
N ASN A 286 -4.80 -10.05 5.44
CA ASN A 286 -4.59 -11.06 6.48
C ASN A 286 -5.46 -12.29 6.25
N LEU A 287 -6.64 -12.10 5.67
CA LEU A 287 -7.59 -13.17 5.40
C LEU A 287 -7.19 -13.97 4.15
N LEU A 288 -6.85 -13.31 3.04
CA LEU A 288 -6.73 -13.94 1.73
C LEU A 288 -5.29 -14.29 1.33
N LEU A 289 -4.27 -13.54 1.79
CA LEU A 289 -2.88 -13.77 1.34
C LEU A 289 -2.37 -15.18 1.68
N ASN A 290 -2.79 -15.73 2.82
CA ASN A 290 -2.39 -17.07 3.25
C ASN A 290 -3.19 -18.19 2.56
N LEU A 291 -4.33 -17.87 1.94
CA LEU A 291 -5.07 -18.83 1.12
C LEU A 291 -4.36 -19.07 -0.21
N ARG A 292 -3.69 -18.04 -0.73
CA ARG A 292 -2.78 -18.21 -1.88
C ARG A 292 -1.68 -19.19 -1.57
N THR A 293 -1.10 -19.17 -0.36
CA THR A 293 -0.02 -20.09 0.03
C THR A 293 -0.39 -21.57 0.06
N THR A 294 -1.68 -21.88 0.15
CA THR A 294 -2.15 -23.26 0.40
C THR A 294 -2.62 -23.99 -0.87
N SER A 295 -2.42 -23.41 -2.06
CA SER A 295 -3.05 -23.94 -3.28
C SER A 295 -2.25 -25.05 -3.97
N ALA A 296 -2.62 -26.31 -3.69
CA ALA A 296 -2.87 -27.32 -4.72
C ALA A 296 -3.59 -28.55 -4.13
N HIS A 297 -4.89 -28.70 -4.45
CA HIS A 297 -5.61 -29.99 -4.49
C HIS A 297 -5.95 -30.73 -3.19
N ALA A 298 -5.72 -30.16 -2.02
CA ALA A 298 -6.27 -30.75 -0.81
C ALA A 298 -7.63 -30.12 -0.49
N GLN A 299 -8.65 -30.94 -0.27
CA GLN A 299 -9.87 -30.57 0.47
C GLN A 299 -9.47 -30.26 1.92
N THR A 300 -8.69 -29.21 2.12
CA THR A 300 -8.29 -28.75 3.45
C THR A 300 -9.36 -27.81 4.00
N PRO A 301 -9.47 -27.70 5.33
CA PRO A 301 -10.27 -26.65 5.97
C PRO A 301 -9.84 -25.22 5.60
N ASP A 302 -8.79 -25.07 4.79
CA ASP A 302 -8.24 -23.83 4.25
C ASP A 302 -8.67 -23.48 2.83
N ALA A 303 -9.50 -24.29 2.16
CA ALA A 303 -10.06 -23.90 0.88
C ALA A 303 -11.14 -22.81 1.02
N LEU A 304 -11.22 -21.90 0.05
CA LEU A 304 -12.37 -21.01 -0.10
C LEU A 304 -13.59 -21.82 -0.54
N ASP A 305 -14.73 -21.57 0.08
CA ASP A 305 -15.98 -22.16 -0.38
C ASP A 305 -16.39 -21.52 -1.72
N PRO A 306 -17.02 -22.28 -2.64
CA PRO A 306 -17.66 -21.69 -3.80
C PRO A 306 -18.66 -20.60 -3.40
N ASP A 307 -18.84 -19.61 -4.28
CA ASP A 307 -19.78 -18.50 -4.08
C ASP A 307 -19.54 -17.68 -2.79
N THR A 308 -18.28 -17.60 -2.37
CA THR A 308 -17.88 -16.82 -1.20
C THR A 308 -18.14 -15.33 -1.41
N THR A 309 -18.76 -14.71 -0.41
CA THR A 309 -18.89 -13.26 -0.28
C THR A 309 -17.88 -12.76 0.75
N LEU A 310 -17.06 -11.79 0.34
CA LEU A 310 -16.17 -11.06 1.23
C LEU A 310 -16.96 -9.94 1.93
N LEU A 311 -17.11 -10.01 3.25
CA LEU A 311 -17.76 -8.97 4.04
C LEU A 311 -16.68 -8.08 4.66
N ILE A 312 -16.79 -6.75 4.55
CA ILE A 312 -15.82 -5.83 5.14
C ILE A 312 -16.52 -4.67 5.85
N THR A 313 -16.07 -4.26 7.02
CA THR A 313 -16.68 -3.12 7.73
C THR A 313 -16.46 -1.77 7.03
N LEU A 314 -15.52 -1.73 6.10
CA LEU A 314 -15.15 -0.56 5.33
C LEU A 314 -14.86 -1.00 3.88
N GLN A 315 -15.31 -0.23 2.90
CA GLN A 315 -15.11 -0.52 1.48
C GLN A 315 -13.64 -0.82 1.12
N CYS A 316 -13.43 -1.81 0.26
CA CYS A 316 -12.09 -2.25 -0.11
C CYS A 316 -11.30 -1.15 -0.81
N CYS A 317 -10.02 -1.03 -0.43
CA CYS A 317 -9.06 -0.30 -1.26
C CYS A 317 -8.66 -1.13 -2.50
N GLU A 318 -8.00 -0.49 -3.46
CA GLU A 318 -7.57 -1.06 -4.74
C GLU A 318 -6.70 -2.32 -4.57
N MET A 319 -5.84 -2.35 -3.55
CA MET A 319 -5.01 -3.51 -3.21
C MET A 319 -5.84 -4.70 -2.75
N CYS A 320 -6.75 -4.50 -1.79
CA CYS A 320 -7.60 -5.58 -1.25
C CYS A 320 -8.58 -6.10 -2.31
N ALA A 321 -9.16 -5.19 -3.10
CA ALA A 321 -10.05 -5.54 -4.19
C ALA A 321 -9.33 -6.34 -5.28
N ALA A 322 -8.10 -5.96 -5.64
CA ALA A 322 -7.30 -6.72 -6.61
C ALA A 322 -6.94 -8.11 -6.08
N LEU A 323 -6.60 -8.24 -4.79
CA LEU A 323 -6.36 -9.56 -4.19
C LEU A 323 -7.61 -10.45 -4.24
N ALA A 324 -8.76 -9.92 -3.86
CA ALA A 324 -10.04 -10.65 -3.89
C ALA A 324 -10.37 -11.13 -5.31
N CYS A 325 -10.08 -10.32 -6.33
CA CYS A 325 -10.31 -10.67 -7.73
C CYS A 325 -9.41 -11.78 -8.26
N GLU A 326 -8.41 -12.20 -7.50
CA GLU A 326 -7.56 -13.30 -7.91
C GLU A 326 -8.01 -14.66 -7.36
N PHE A 327 -9.19 -14.69 -6.72
CA PHE A 327 -9.87 -15.89 -6.31
C PHE A 327 -11.21 -15.97 -7.02
N ASP A 328 -11.40 -16.97 -7.88
CA ASP A 328 -12.67 -17.19 -8.58
C ASP A 328 -13.82 -17.53 -7.62
N ALA A 329 -13.48 -18.14 -6.47
CA ALA A 329 -14.43 -18.44 -5.41
C ALA A 329 -15.04 -17.18 -4.76
N VAL A 330 -14.36 -16.01 -4.82
CA VAL A 330 -14.90 -14.74 -4.31
C VAL A 330 -15.73 -14.08 -5.40
N VAL A 331 -17.05 -14.22 -5.27
CA VAL A 331 -18.03 -13.75 -6.28
C VAL A 331 -18.62 -12.38 -5.94
N ALA A 332 -18.53 -11.95 -4.68
CA ALA A 332 -19.06 -10.67 -4.23
C ALA A 332 -18.26 -10.11 -3.05
N ALA A 333 -18.36 -8.79 -2.88
CA ALA A 333 -17.90 -8.07 -1.71
C ALA A 333 -19.02 -7.17 -1.18
N GLU A 334 -19.30 -7.24 0.12
CA GLU A 334 -20.26 -6.35 0.77
C GLU A 334 -19.55 -5.52 1.84
N TYR A 335 -19.77 -4.21 1.82
CA TYR A 335 -19.16 -3.30 2.78
C TYR A 335 -20.18 -2.59 3.67
N PHE A 336 -19.86 -2.39 4.94
CA PHE A 336 -20.73 -1.67 5.87
C PHE A 336 -20.64 -0.14 5.71
N ARG A 337 -19.42 0.41 5.67
CA ARG A 337 -19.18 1.84 5.46
C ARG A 337 -18.45 2.07 4.14
N ALA A 338 -18.90 3.05 3.36
CA ALA A 338 -18.18 3.50 2.18
C ALA A 338 -16.83 4.12 2.59
N ASP A 339 -15.83 4.02 1.71
CA ASP A 339 -14.56 4.74 1.87
C ASP A 339 -14.46 5.80 0.76
N ASP A 340 -14.46 7.07 1.16
CA ASP A 340 -14.41 8.19 0.22
C ASP A 340 -13.01 8.43 -0.36
N GLY A 341 -12.01 7.71 0.14
CA GLY A 341 -10.62 7.80 -0.23
C GLY A 341 -10.36 7.48 -1.70
N PRO A 342 -9.30 8.05 -2.30
CA PRO A 342 -9.00 7.86 -3.72
C PRO A 342 -8.63 6.42 -4.07
N LEU A 343 -8.21 5.61 -3.09
CA LEU A 343 -7.85 4.21 -3.27
C LEU A 343 -9.06 3.26 -3.23
N ALA A 344 -10.23 3.72 -2.80
CA ALA A 344 -11.46 2.91 -2.79
C ALA A 344 -12.33 3.12 -4.04
N ARG A 345 -11.81 3.85 -5.04
CA ARG A 345 -12.52 4.17 -6.28
C ARG A 345 -11.91 3.45 -7.47
N ARG A 346 -12.76 2.98 -8.39
CA ARG A 346 -12.36 2.23 -9.60
C ARG A 346 -11.48 1.03 -9.26
N THR A 347 -11.84 0.34 -8.18
CA THR A 347 -11.15 -0.87 -7.75
C THR A 347 -11.47 -2.03 -8.70
N ALA A 348 -10.69 -3.11 -8.66
CA ALA A 348 -10.93 -4.27 -9.52
C ALA A 348 -12.35 -4.84 -9.33
N LEU A 349 -12.85 -4.89 -8.09
CA LEU A 349 -14.21 -5.36 -7.77
C LEU A 349 -15.33 -4.46 -8.32
N GLN A 350 -15.05 -3.18 -8.58
CA GLN A 350 -16.02 -2.24 -9.18
C GLN A 350 -16.04 -2.27 -10.71
N ILE A 351 -14.94 -2.73 -11.31
CA ILE A 351 -14.75 -2.76 -12.77
C ILE A 351 -15.15 -4.13 -13.33
N ASP A 352 -14.89 -5.20 -12.59
CA ASP A 352 -15.19 -6.57 -13.00
C ASP A 352 -16.71 -6.79 -13.07
N PRO A 353 -17.28 -7.09 -14.26
CA PRO A 353 -18.73 -7.30 -14.41
C PRO A 353 -19.25 -8.59 -13.77
N HIS A 354 -18.36 -9.54 -13.46
CA HIS A 354 -18.70 -10.83 -12.87
C HIS A 354 -18.72 -10.79 -11.34
N ARG A 355 -18.10 -9.77 -10.74
CA ARG A 355 -18.07 -9.57 -9.29
C ARG A 355 -18.94 -8.38 -8.91
N ARG A 356 -19.49 -8.42 -7.70
CA ARG A 356 -20.34 -7.33 -7.19
C ARG A 356 -19.75 -6.78 -5.90
N GLU A 357 -19.23 -5.56 -5.93
CA GLU A 357 -19.02 -4.76 -4.72
C GLU A 357 -20.26 -3.91 -4.43
N ARG A 358 -20.80 -4.00 -3.22
CA ARG A 358 -21.98 -3.20 -2.82
C ARG A 358 -21.99 -2.85 -1.33
N ALA A 359 -22.67 -1.77 -1.00
CA ALA A 359 -22.99 -1.46 0.39
C ALA A 359 -23.95 -2.54 0.95
N PHE A 360 -23.70 -2.96 2.18
CA PHE A 360 -24.63 -3.80 2.93
C PHE A 360 -25.88 -2.97 3.26
N ILE A 361 -27.04 -3.47 2.85
CA ILE A 361 -28.33 -2.89 3.19
C ILE A 361 -29.02 -3.89 4.12
N ALA A 362 -29.17 -3.52 5.39
CA ALA A 362 -29.97 -4.29 6.32
C ALA A 362 -31.44 -4.23 5.84
N SER A 363 -31.88 -5.23 5.08
CA SER A 363 -33.28 -5.35 4.67
C SER A 363 -34.15 -5.28 5.93
N THR A 364 -34.99 -4.26 6.07
CA THR A 364 -35.96 -4.21 7.17
C THR A 364 -36.75 -5.53 7.12
N PRO A 365 -36.87 -6.30 8.22
CA PRO A 365 -37.68 -7.51 8.17
C PRO A 365 -39.07 -7.10 7.67
N ARG A 366 -39.58 -7.79 6.64
CA ARG A 366 -40.97 -7.61 6.23
C ARG A 366 -41.82 -7.88 7.48
N PRO A 367 -42.68 -6.94 7.91
CA PRO A 367 -43.62 -7.24 8.97
C PRO A 367 -44.47 -8.42 8.50
N THR A 368 -44.47 -9.49 9.28
CA THR A 368 -45.33 -10.67 9.11
C THR A 368 -46.77 -10.33 9.40
#